data_AF-G1E6Q3-F1
#
_entry.id   AF-G1E6Q3-F1
#
_cell.length_a   1.000
_cell.length_b   1.000
_cell.length_c   1.000
_cell.angle_alpha   90.00
_cell.angle_beta   90.00
_cell.angle_gamma   90.00
#
_symmetry.space_group_name_H-M   'P 1'
#
loop_
_entity.id
_entity.type
_entity.pdbx_description
1 polymer ?
#
loop_
_entity_poly.entity_id
_entity_poly.type
_entity_poly.pdbx_seq_one_letter_code
_entity_poly.pdbx_strand_id
1 'polypeptide(L)' 'AEIALTELHAGGKFNQNSYKVSGGLHGVGVSCVNALSKMLRLTIRRDGKVHAMEFSRGFVQNRLVEEVNGVPVSPMKVIG' A
#
# COMPACT_ATOMS: atom_id res chain seq x y z
N ALA A 1 3.08 -0.31 -1.61
CA ALA A 1 2.04 -0.34 -0.55
C ALA A 1 0.67 -0.14 -1.15
N GLU A 2 0.49 0.90 -1.96
CA GLU A 2 -0.75 1.20 -2.69
C GLU A 2 -1.40 -0.02 -3.35
N ILE A 3 -0.66 -0.81 -4.13
CA ILE A 3 -1.15 -2.05 -4.77
C ILE A 3 -1.84 -2.99 -3.76
N ALA A 4 -1.27 -3.19 -2.57
CA ALA A 4 -1.88 -4.09 -1.58
C ALA A 4 -3.19 -3.53 -0.98
N LEU A 5 -3.39 -2.21 -1.05
CA LEU A 5 -4.55 -1.50 -0.52
C LEU A 5 -5.61 -1.23 -1.60
N THR A 6 -5.26 -1.23 -2.88
CA THR A 6 -6.17 -0.88 -4.00
C THR A 6 -6.49 -2.07 -4.89
N GLU A 7 -5.61 -3.06 -4.99
CA GLU A 7 -5.83 -4.24 -5.82
C GLU A 7 -6.31 -5.43 -4.98
N LEU A 8 -7.33 -6.12 -5.48
CA LEU A 8 -7.74 -7.41 -4.92
C LEU A 8 -6.78 -8.50 -5.37
N HIS A 9 -6.55 -9.48 -4.52
CA HIS A 9 -5.60 -10.58 -4.77
C HIS A 9 -4.16 -10.11 -4.98
N ALA A 10 -3.76 -9.01 -4.34
CA ALA A 10 -2.39 -8.55 -4.32
C ALA A 10 -1.77 -8.74 -2.93
N GLY A 11 -0.61 -9.40 -2.87
CA GLY A 11 0.10 -9.62 -1.61
C GLY A 11 1.28 -10.58 -1.72
N GLY A 12 2.06 -10.70 -0.64
CA GLY A 12 3.25 -11.57 -0.59
C GLY A 12 3.00 -12.96 0.00
N LYS A 13 1.74 -13.36 0.22
CA LYS A 13 1.39 -14.58 0.97
C LYS A 13 0.94 -15.74 0.08
N PHE A 14 1.20 -15.66 -1.23
CA PHE A 14 0.82 -16.70 -2.20
C PHE A 14 1.84 -17.87 -2.27
N ASN A 15 3.00 -17.71 -1.65
CA ASN A 15 4.02 -18.73 -1.51
C ASN A 15 4.75 -18.56 -0.17
N GLN A 16 5.74 -19.41 0.10
CA GLN A 16 6.46 -19.43 1.38
C GLN A 16 7.70 -18.53 1.42
N ASN A 17 7.98 -17.74 0.38
CA ASN A 17 9.20 -16.93 0.29
C ASN A 17 9.18 -15.74 1.26
N SER A 18 8.02 -15.14 1.48
CA SER A 18 7.86 -14.02 2.43
C SER A 18 7.34 -14.46 3.80
N TYR A 19 6.45 -15.46 3.83
CA TYR A 19 5.86 -15.98 5.07
C TYR A 19 5.82 -17.50 5.02
N LYS A 20 6.61 -18.16 5.87
CA LYS A 20 6.63 -19.64 5.96
C LYS A 20 5.25 -20.21 6.33
N VAL A 21 4.55 -19.56 7.26
CA VAL A 21 3.18 -19.87 7.69
C VAL A 21 2.41 -18.57 7.92
N SER A 22 1.16 -18.49 7.46
CA SER A 22 0.29 -17.33 7.73
C SER A 22 -1.19 -17.70 7.64
N GLY A 23 -2.04 -16.99 8.37
CA GLY A 23 -3.50 -17.22 8.34
C GLY A 23 -4.23 -16.53 7.18
N GLY A 24 -3.61 -15.57 6.49
CA GLY A 24 -4.25 -14.83 5.40
C GLY A 24 -3.61 -15.16 4.05
N LEU A 25 -4.39 -15.67 3.10
CA LEU A 25 -3.85 -16.23 1.86
C LEU A 25 -4.43 -15.59 0.57
N HIS A 26 -5.56 -14.90 0.65
CA HIS A 26 -6.26 -14.42 -0.54
C HIS A 26 -5.74 -13.09 -1.08
N GLY A 27 -5.01 -12.29 -0.30
CA GLY A 27 -4.57 -10.95 -0.73
C GLY A 27 -5.70 -9.93 -0.85
N VAL A 28 -6.77 -10.05 -0.05
CA VAL A 28 -7.95 -9.16 -0.12
C VAL A 28 -8.26 -8.41 1.18
N GLY A 29 -7.72 -8.87 2.32
CA GLY A 29 -8.17 -8.38 3.63
C GLY A 29 -8.01 -6.87 3.82
N VAL A 30 -6.81 -6.35 3.53
CA VAL A 30 -6.52 -4.93 3.76
C VAL A 30 -7.12 -4.01 2.69
N SER A 31 -7.30 -4.50 1.46
CA SER A 31 -7.99 -3.74 0.41
C SER A 31 -9.49 -3.64 0.68
N CYS A 32 -10.13 -4.67 1.25
CA CYS A 32 -11.50 -4.56 1.78
C CYS A 32 -11.61 -3.53 2.91
N VAL A 33 -10.65 -3.52 3.85
CA VAL A 33 -10.61 -2.50 4.93
C VAL A 33 -10.48 -1.10 4.33
N ASN A 34 -9.59 -0.91 3.36
CA ASN A 34 -9.42 0.37 2.68
C ASN A 34 -10.71 0.83 1.97
N ALA A 35 -11.32 -0.06 1.17
CA ALA A 35 -12.52 0.23 0.39
C ALA A 35 -13.72 0.62 1.28
N LEU A 36 -13.90 -0.06 2.42
CA LEU A 36 -15.04 0.15 3.31
C LEU A 36 -14.82 1.24 4.37
N SER A 37 -13.61 1.81 4.46
CA SER A 37 -13.29 2.87 5.42
C SER A 37 -13.61 4.26 4.86
N LYS A 38 -14.14 5.16 5.70
CA LYS A 38 -14.27 6.59 5.34
C LYS A 38 -12.91 7.23 5.06
N MET A 39 -11.93 6.90 5.91
CA MET A 39 -10.54 7.33 5.81
C MET A 39 -9.63 6.19 6.28
N LEU A 40 -8.50 6.01 5.61
CA LEU A 40 -7.40 5.14 6.05
C LEU A 40 -6.10 5.92 5.98
N ARG A 41 -5.35 5.95 7.08
CA ARG A 41 -4.00 6.54 7.12
C ARG A 41 -2.98 5.43 7.26
N LEU A 42 -2.07 5.35 6.31
CA LEU A 42 -0.98 4.38 6.28
C LEU A 42 0.31 5.06 6.73
N THR A 43 1.02 4.44 7.67
CA THR A 43 2.39 4.79 8.03
C THR A 43 3.27 3.54 7.93
N ILE A 44 4.36 3.63 7.17
CA ILE A 44 5.35 2.56 7.04
C ILE A 44 6.70 3.10 7.53
N ARG A 45 7.30 2.41 8.50
CA ARG A 45 8.68 2.66 8.93
C ARG A 45 9.59 1.59 8.30
N ARG A 46 10.50 2.00 7.43
CA ARG A 46 11.43 1.08 6.74
C ARG A 46 12.69 1.82 6.34
N ASP A 47 13.84 1.16 6.41
CA ASP A 47 15.14 1.68 5.99
C ASP A 47 15.47 3.07 6.59
N GLY A 48 15.12 3.24 7.88
CA GLY A 48 15.32 4.51 8.60
C GLY A 48 14.36 5.64 8.23
N LYS A 49 13.40 5.43 7.31
CA LYS A 49 12.44 6.43 6.84
C LYS A 49 11.02 6.11 7.29
N VAL A 50 10.21 7.16 7.43
CA VAL A 50 8.78 7.14 7.69
C VAL A 50 8.04 7.56 6.43
N HIS A 51 7.32 6.63 5.84
CA HIS A 51 6.48 6.87 4.66
C HIS A 51 5.02 7.00 5.08
N ALA A 52 4.31 7.95 4.48
CA ALA A 52 2.90 8.21 4.74
C ALA A 52 2.08 8.18 3.44
N MET A 53 0.84 7.69 3.55
CA MET A 53 -0.16 7.72 2.50
C MET A 53 -1.55 7.76 3.13
N GLU A 54 -2.48 8.48 2.52
CA GLU A 54 -3.86 8.57 2.99
C GLU A 54 -4.81 8.10 1.91
N PHE A 55 -5.92 7.50 2.33
CA PHE A 55 -6.99 7.06 1.45
C PHE A 55 -8.33 7.54 1.98
N SER A 56 -9.27 7.83 1.07
CA SER A 56 -10.67 8.08 1.38
C SER A 56 -11.54 7.17 0.54
N ARG A 57 -12.38 6.35 1.20
CA ARG A 57 -13.28 5.39 0.54
C ARG A 57 -12.56 4.53 -0.52
N GLY A 58 -11.38 4.02 -0.18
CA GLY A 58 -10.54 3.22 -1.07
C GLY A 58 -9.56 3.99 -1.96
N PHE A 59 -9.78 5.29 -2.21
CA PHE A 59 -8.97 6.07 -3.16
C PHE A 59 -7.80 6.78 -2.48
N VAL A 60 -6.61 6.72 -3.07
CA VAL A 60 -5.43 7.43 -2.59
C VAL A 60 -5.65 8.95 -2.65
N GLN A 61 -5.15 9.66 -1.64
CA GLN A 61 -5.24 11.11 -1.49
C GLN A 61 -3.85 11.74 -1.63
N ASN A 62 -3.81 12.99 -2.09
CA ASN A 62 -2.57 13.78 -2.16
C ASN A 62 -1.42 13.08 -2.90
N ARG A 63 -1.74 12.41 -4.02
CA ARG A 63 -0.78 11.64 -4.82
C ARG A 63 0.34 12.56 -5.31
N LEU A 64 1.58 12.17 -5.06
CA LEU A 64 2.76 12.79 -5.66
C LEU A 64 3.01 12.16 -7.03
N VAL A 65 3.37 12.97 -8.02
CA VAL A 65 3.77 12.49 -9.35
C VAL A 65 5.14 13.06 -9.65
N GLU A 66 6.08 12.18 -9.97
CA GLU A 66 7.46 12.52 -10.31
C GLU A 66 7.81 11.86 -11.65
N GLU A 67 8.70 12.47 -12.43
CA GLU A 67 9.20 11.88 -13.66
C GLU A 67 10.54 11.19 -13.38
N VAL A 68 10.62 9.89 -13.65
CA VAL A 68 11.85 9.10 -13.54
C VAL A 68 12.14 8.46 -14.88
N ASN A 69 13.23 8.88 -15.53
CA ASN A 69 13.64 8.40 -16.85
C ASN A 69 12.53 8.53 -17.92
N GLY A 70 11.79 9.64 -17.93
CA GLY A 70 10.68 9.86 -18.87
C GLY A 70 9.39 9.13 -18.53
N VAL A 71 9.33 8.42 -17.40
CA VAL A 71 8.14 7.69 -16.94
C VAL A 71 7.55 8.38 -15.71
N PRO A 72 6.25 8.74 -15.71
CA PRO A 72 5.59 9.27 -14.53
C PRO A 72 5.42 8.17 -13.49
N VAL A 73 5.91 8.42 -12.28
CA VAL A 73 5.82 7.53 -11.11
C VAL A 73 5.17 8.24 -9.93
N SER A 74 4.64 7.47 -8.98
CA SER A 74 3.98 8.00 -7.78
C SER A 74 4.61 7.42 -6.52
N PRO A 75 5.72 7.99 -6.03
CA PRO A 75 6.36 7.53 -4.81
C PRO A 75 5.53 7.88 -3.56
N MET A 76 5.74 7.12 -2.48
CA MET A 76 5.16 7.46 -1.18
C MET A 76 5.87 8.67 -0.57
N LYS A 77 5.10 9.60 0.01
CA LYS A 77 5.64 10.75 0.75
C LYS A 77 6.48 10.29 1.93
N VAL A 78 7.72 10.76 2.03
CA VAL A 78 8.57 10.61 3.21
C VAL A 78 8.32 11.78 4.17
N ILE A 79 8.06 11.49 5.44
CA ILE A 79 7.70 12.50 6.46
C ILE A 79 8.71 12.58 7.62
N GLY A 80 9.80 11.84 7.53
CA GLY A 80 10.85 11.76 8.55
C GLY A 80 11.77 10.59 8.30
#